data_AF-A0AAV6R5R0-F1
#
_entry.id   AF-A0AAV6R5R0-F1
#
_cell.length_a   1.000
_cell.length_b   1.000
_cell.length_c   1.000
_cell.angle_alpha   90.00
_cell.angle_beta   90.00
_cell.angle_gamma   90.00
#
_symmetry.space_group_name_H-M   'P 1'
#
loop_
_entity.id
_entity.type
_entity.pdbx_description
1 polymer ?
#
loop_
_entity_poly.entity_id
_entity_poly.type
_entity_poly.pdbx_seq_one_letter_code
_entity_poly.pdbx_strand_id
1 'polypeptide(L)'
;MASYPAAAFASQANGDNTPGRGSGGDRLCHHTEIESDIVPTAKSLTRLCSRDEDERVAALEELSHRVMLCLGLDKPGSARLSKQTLLQLLRLSRSCPLREVRERATELLRTAQEQGVEVPRVLAQGPSAFIPAKQMMKEDMDQEILTESFLSLGRVDHITMVMALHPAYLSCFLKAQHALLEMDGPLPCHWRHYIAIMAAARHHCSYLVQQHSAGFLEAGGEESWLSGIQHAPTKLRSLQTLNKLLAHRPWLITQQHIEELVCPGAEPRWSLAELIHAVILMAHAHSLSSFVWACGLSPEPDHIGGYTFRPPSPSHLPRSPRSPNSPHSPAHEDGRQEGTMEVEVLMKRMVELQQQEEECTQEEMVTRFERERSESIPTAVVREAPPDLVLCLVEDPEFRYEDFAPRGEQAPPTMRAQDYSWEDHGFSLVNRLLPDMGQLLDEKFQVVSNLTYHRMAMHEGVDTHTLRKALWNYIHCLYGIRSV
;
A
#
# COMPACT_ATOMS: atom_id res chain seq x y z
N MET A 1 -24.00 29.66 54.77
CA MET A 1 -24.81 30.83 55.21
C MET A 1 -23.97 32.08 55.02
N ALA A 2 -24.55 33.10 54.37
CA ALA A 2 -24.15 34.51 54.34
C ALA A 2 -22.77 34.84 53.70
N SER A 3 -22.65 35.35 52.47
CA SER A 3 -23.15 36.59 51.82
C SER A 3 -22.10 37.71 51.80
N TYR A 4 -21.81 38.19 50.58
CA TYR A 4 -21.15 39.46 50.19
C TYR A 4 -21.70 40.69 50.95
N PRO A 5 -21.00 41.85 50.96
CA PRO A 5 -21.22 42.86 49.91
C PRO A 5 -20.00 43.72 49.49
N ALA A 6 -20.22 44.42 48.38
CA ALA A 6 -19.37 45.36 47.65
C ALA A 6 -19.47 46.83 48.13
N ALA A 7 -18.49 47.66 47.72
CA ALA A 7 -18.60 49.10 47.35
C ALA A 7 -17.18 49.61 47.02
N ALA A 8 -16.80 50.14 45.85
CA ALA A 8 -17.29 51.28 45.04
C ALA A 8 -16.70 52.66 45.45
N PHE A 9 -16.36 53.44 44.40
CA PHE A 9 -15.91 54.85 44.31
C PHE A 9 -14.41 55.14 44.52
N ALA A 10 -13.61 55.48 43.49
CA ALA A 10 -13.64 56.62 42.54
C ALA A 10 -12.85 57.84 43.05
N SER A 11 -11.82 58.25 42.29
CA SER A 11 -11.41 59.65 42.18
C SER A 11 -11.10 59.96 40.72
N GLN A 12 -11.76 61.00 40.23
CA GLN A 12 -11.62 61.62 38.91
C GLN A 12 -10.67 62.81 38.98
N ALA A 13 -10.34 63.29 37.77
CA ALA A 13 -10.06 64.68 37.38
C ALA A 13 -8.57 65.01 37.19
N ASN A 14 -8.15 65.74 36.16
CA ASN A 14 -8.83 66.24 34.96
C ASN A 14 -7.77 66.86 34.03
N GLY A 15 -8.07 66.86 32.73
CA GLY A 15 -7.82 68.00 31.84
C GLY A 15 -6.56 67.95 30.96
N ASP A 16 -6.59 68.46 29.74
CA ASP A 16 -7.70 68.89 28.87
C ASP A 16 -7.13 69.19 27.46
N ASN A 17 -7.98 69.06 26.44
CA ASN A 17 -8.00 69.80 25.16
C ASN A 17 -7.11 69.46 23.93
N THR A 18 -7.69 68.60 23.07
CA THR A 18 -8.04 68.69 21.61
C THR A 18 -8.05 70.08 20.90
N PRO A 19 -8.33 70.24 19.55
CA PRO A 19 -8.58 69.27 18.44
C PRO A 19 -7.97 69.62 17.04
N GLY A 20 -8.12 68.72 16.06
CA GLY A 20 -7.97 69.03 14.62
C GLY A 20 -8.41 67.90 13.66
N ARG A 21 -9.66 67.99 13.16
CA ARG A 21 -10.32 67.26 12.02
C ARG A 21 -9.37 66.94 10.84
N GLY A 22 -9.51 65.90 10.02
CA GLY A 22 -10.54 64.86 9.84
C GLY A 22 -10.62 64.47 8.34
N SER A 23 -10.67 63.16 8.01
CA SER A 23 -11.50 62.55 6.93
C SER A 23 -11.04 61.12 6.57
N GLY A 24 -11.93 60.16 6.82
CA GLY A 24 -12.42 59.15 5.85
C GLY A 24 -11.47 58.14 5.21
N GLY A 25 -11.64 56.86 5.61
CA GLY A 25 -11.81 55.71 4.71
C GLY A 25 -10.66 55.30 3.80
N ASP A 26 -10.01 54.15 4.06
CA ASP A 26 -10.37 52.90 3.39
C ASP A 26 -9.44 51.74 3.77
N ARG A 27 -10.02 50.55 3.82
CA ARG A 27 -9.35 49.26 3.98
C ARG A 27 -8.46 49.00 2.77
N LEU A 28 -7.20 48.64 2.98
CA LEU A 28 -6.38 47.99 1.96
C LEU A 28 -5.83 46.68 2.52
N CYS A 29 -6.68 45.64 2.37
CA CYS A 29 -6.21 44.30 2.07
C CYS A 29 -5.45 44.37 0.74
N HIS A 30 -4.14 44.12 0.75
CA HIS A 30 -3.42 43.84 -0.48
C HIS A 30 -3.21 42.34 -0.63
N HIS A 31 -3.93 41.83 -1.60
CA HIS A 31 -3.93 40.49 -2.15
C HIS A 31 -2.53 39.96 -2.47
N THR A 32 -2.26 38.75 -1.96
CA THR A 32 -1.38 37.75 -2.56
C THR A 32 -2.23 36.53 -2.87
N GLU A 33 -3.08 36.63 -3.90
CA GLU A 33 -3.96 35.55 -4.36
C GLU A 33 -3.71 35.14 -5.82
N ILE A 34 -2.64 35.61 -6.47
CA ILE A 34 -2.44 35.38 -7.92
C ILE A 34 -1.42 34.28 -8.24
N GLU A 35 -0.64 33.77 -7.27
CA GLU A 35 0.37 32.73 -7.55
C GLU A 35 -0.13 31.27 -7.48
N SER A 36 -1.36 31.01 -7.02
CA SER A 36 -1.84 29.63 -6.82
C SER A 36 -2.61 29.00 -8.01
N ASP A 37 -3.00 29.78 -9.01
CA ASP A 37 -3.99 29.32 -10.03
C ASP A 37 -3.39 28.74 -11.32
N ILE A 38 -2.06 28.82 -11.50
CA ILE A 38 -1.40 28.46 -12.76
C ILE A 38 -1.00 26.97 -12.79
N VAL A 39 -0.85 26.32 -11.63
CA VAL A 39 -0.46 24.90 -11.54
C VAL A 39 -1.71 24.02 -11.65
N PRO A 40 -1.71 22.95 -12.48
CA PRO A 40 -2.76 21.95 -12.46
C PRO A 40 -2.96 21.42 -11.03
N THR A 41 -4.07 21.76 -10.42
CA THR A 41 -4.40 21.32 -9.06
C THR A 41 -4.93 19.89 -9.09
N ALA A 42 -4.90 19.18 -7.95
CA ALA A 42 -5.51 17.85 -7.82
C ALA A 42 -6.97 17.82 -8.31
N LYS A 43 -7.70 18.94 -8.20
CA LYS A 43 -9.07 19.13 -8.71
C LYS A 43 -9.20 19.09 -10.24
N SER A 44 -8.14 19.38 -11.00
CA SER A 44 -8.15 19.27 -12.46
C SER A 44 -8.17 17.80 -12.93
N LEU A 45 -7.64 16.90 -12.11
CA LEU A 45 -7.57 15.47 -12.41
C LEU A 45 -8.83 14.71 -11.96
N THR A 46 -9.56 15.20 -10.96
CA THR A 46 -10.82 14.56 -10.53
C THR A 46 -11.86 14.53 -11.66
N ARG A 47 -11.91 15.56 -12.50
CA ARG A 47 -12.82 15.60 -13.67
C ARG A 47 -12.41 14.62 -14.78
N LEU A 48 -11.13 14.28 -14.90
CA LEU A 48 -10.68 13.20 -15.81
C LEU A 48 -11.19 11.82 -15.37
N CYS A 49 -11.59 11.69 -14.11
CA CYS A 49 -12.15 10.46 -13.55
C CYS A 49 -13.68 10.39 -13.71
N SER A 50 -14.31 11.39 -14.35
CA SER A 50 -15.76 11.40 -14.55
C SER A 50 -16.22 10.25 -15.44
N ARG A 51 -17.39 9.69 -15.15
CA ARG A 51 -18.05 8.73 -16.03
C ARG A 51 -18.63 9.39 -17.28
N ASP A 52 -18.89 10.69 -17.23
CA ASP A 52 -19.36 11.49 -18.36
C ASP A 52 -18.21 11.78 -19.33
N GLU A 53 -18.35 11.31 -20.58
CA GLU A 53 -17.34 11.50 -21.63
C GLU A 53 -17.16 12.96 -22.01
N ASP A 54 -18.25 13.74 -22.08
CA ASP A 54 -18.18 15.16 -22.42
C ASP A 54 -17.45 15.94 -21.31
N GLU A 55 -17.70 15.58 -20.05
CA GLU A 55 -16.99 16.18 -18.92
C GLU A 55 -15.48 15.84 -18.94
N ARG A 56 -15.13 14.58 -19.24
CA ARG A 56 -13.73 14.16 -19.36
C ARG A 56 -13.03 14.89 -20.50
N VAL A 57 -13.67 15.00 -21.66
CA VAL A 57 -13.12 15.73 -22.82
C VAL A 57 -12.87 17.19 -22.46
N ALA A 58 -13.83 17.86 -21.83
CA ALA A 58 -13.67 19.25 -21.39
C ALA A 58 -12.55 19.40 -20.34
N ALA A 59 -12.40 18.45 -19.41
CA ALA A 59 -11.32 18.45 -18.45
C ALA A 59 -9.95 18.24 -19.11
N LEU A 60 -9.88 17.40 -20.14
CA LEU A 60 -8.67 17.13 -20.89
C LEU A 60 -8.23 18.33 -21.74
N GLU A 61 -9.19 19.05 -22.34
CA GLU A 61 -8.94 20.32 -23.03
C GLU A 61 -8.46 21.41 -22.06
N GLU A 62 -9.09 21.51 -20.89
CA GLU A 62 -8.67 22.46 -19.85
C GLU A 62 -7.24 22.17 -19.36
N LEU A 63 -6.93 20.90 -19.08
CA LEU A 63 -5.57 20.47 -18.72
C LEU A 63 -4.57 20.85 -19.82
N SER A 64 -4.92 20.59 -21.08
CA SER A 64 -4.08 20.91 -22.23
C SER A 64 -3.83 22.41 -22.33
N HIS A 65 -4.89 23.22 -22.21
CA HIS A 65 -4.80 24.68 -22.23
C HIS A 65 -3.88 25.18 -21.10
N ARG A 66 -4.08 24.71 -19.86
CA ARG A 66 -3.27 25.11 -18.70
C ARG A 66 -1.78 24.77 -18.90
N VAL A 67 -1.48 23.57 -19.39
CA VAL A 67 -0.11 23.15 -19.70
C VAL A 67 0.49 24.06 -20.78
N MET A 68 -0.26 24.33 -21.85
CA MET A 68 0.21 25.22 -22.94
C MET A 68 0.43 26.66 -22.48
N LEU A 69 -0.42 27.21 -21.60
CA LEU A 69 -0.20 28.52 -20.99
C LEU A 69 1.10 28.56 -20.20
N CYS A 70 1.41 27.53 -19.42
CA CYS A 70 2.68 27.45 -18.69
C CYS A 70 3.89 27.38 -19.64
N LEU A 71 3.73 26.76 -20.81
CA LEU A 71 4.79 26.64 -21.82
C LEU A 71 4.98 27.91 -22.65
N GLY A 72 3.92 28.70 -22.90
CA GLY A 72 3.96 29.91 -23.73
C GLY A 72 4.47 31.18 -23.02
N LEU A 73 4.83 31.10 -21.74
CA LEU A 73 5.40 32.24 -21.03
C LEU A 73 6.91 32.33 -21.30
N ASP A 74 7.28 32.92 -22.43
CA ASP A 74 8.66 33.16 -22.92
C ASP A 74 9.53 34.10 -22.05
N LYS A 75 9.16 34.34 -20.79
CA LYS A 75 9.89 35.28 -19.91
C LYS A 75 10.93 34.55 -19.05
N PRO A 76 12.17 35.06 -18.98
CA PRO A 76 13.14 34.55 -18.01
C PRO A 76 12.59 34.78 -16.59
N GLY A 77 12.34 33.67 -15.88
CA GLY A 77 11.71 33.67 -14.55
C GLY A 77 10.22 33.32 -14.51
N SER A 78 9.59 32.95 -15.63
CA SER A 78 8.20 32.46 -15.60
C SER A 78 8.08 31.01 -15.11
N ALA A 79 6.94 30.68 -14.50
CA ALA A 79 6.66 29.38 -13.91
C ALA A 79 6.63 28.29 -15.00
N ARG A 80 7.78 27.63 -15.22
CA ARG A 80 7.85 26.36 -15.96
C ARG A 80 6.97 25.32 -15.28
N LEU A 81 6.49 24.33 -16.05
CA LEU A 81 5.70 23.22 -15.52
C LEU A 81 6.35 22.63 -14.27
N SER A 82 5.55 22.50 -13.21
CA SER A 82 6.06 21.97 -11.93
C SER A 82 6.50 20.52 -12.10
N LYS A 83 7.48 20.10 -11.28
CA LYS A 83 7.91 18.70 -11.21
C LYS A 83 6.72 17.76 -10.96
N GLN A 84 5.80 18.14 -10.07
CA GLN A 84 4.62 17.33 -9.73
C GLN A 84 3.71 17.15 -10.95
N THR A 85 3.45 18.23 -11.70
CA THR A 85 2.65 18.18 -12.93
C THR A 85 3.28 17.25 -13.98
N LEU A 86 4.59 17.34 -14.18
CA LEU A 86 5.31 16.48 -15.12
C LEU A 86 5.23 14.99 -14.72
N LEU A 87 5.33 14.68 -13.42
CA LEU A 87 5.20 13.32 -12.91
C LEU A 87 3.77 12.78 -13.04
N GLN A 88 2.76 13.62 -12.80
CA GLN A 88 1.36 13.24 -13.02
C GLN A 88 1.08 12.94 -14.49
N LEU A 89 1.53 13.80 -15.41
CA LEU A 89 1.42 13.55 -16.85
C LEU A 89 2.18 12.27 -17.25
N LEU A 90 3.39 12.06 -16.71
CA LEU A 90 4.16 10.84 -16.96
C LEU A 90 3.37 9.60 -16.53
N ARG A 91 2.78 9.61 -15.34
CA ARG A 91 1.93 8.52 -14.85
C ARG A 91 0.73 8.30 -15.78
N LEU A 92 -0.03 9.35 -16.10
CA LEU A 92 -1.20 9.25 -16.99
C LEU A 92 -0.84 8.68 -18.36
N SER A 93 0.29 9.09 -18.94
CA SER A 93 0.76 8.58 -20.24
C SER A 93 1.08 7.07 -20.24
N ARG A 94 1.33 6.48 -19.06
CA ARG A 94 1.81 5.11 -18.91
C ARG A 94 0.74 4.15 -18.37
N SER A 95 0.01 4.57 -17.33
CA SER A 95 -0.84 3.68 -16.55
C SER A 95 -2.33 3.97 -16.64
N CYS A 96 -2.75 5.10 -17.22
CA CYS A 96 -4.18 5.38 -17.36
C CYS A 96 -4.83 4.34 -18.29
N PRO A 97 -5.96 3.73 -17.92
CA PRO A 97 -6.65 2.75 -18.79
C PRO A 97 -7.37 3.41 -19.97
N LEU A 98 -7.71 4.69 -19.88
CA LEU A 98 -8.36 5.47 -20.93
C LEU A 98 -7.33 5.89 -22.01
N ARG A 99 -7.57 5.47 -23.27
CA ARG A 99 -6.61 5.68 -24.37
C ARG A 99 -6.43 7.17 -24.68
N GLU A 100 -7.52 7.92 -24.72
CA GLU A 100 -7.55 9.34 -25.01
C GLU A 100 -6.75 10.17 -23.99
N VAL A 101 -6.81 9.78 -22.70
CA VAL A 101 -6.03 10.42 -21.63
C VAL A 101 -4.55 10.08 -21.77
N ARG A 102 -4.21 8.82 -22.06
CA ARG A 102 -2.80 8.40 -22.30
C ARG A 102 -2.18 9.15 -23.48
N GLU A 103 -2.88 9.19 -24.61
CA GLU A 103 -2.40 9.82 -25.84
C GLU A 103 -2.18 11.31 -25.63
N ARG A 104 -3.13 12.00 -24.99
CA ARG A 104 -3.00 13.42 -24.70
C ARG A 104 -1.87 13.72 -23.70
N ALA A 105 -1.75 12.95 -22.63
CA ALA A 105 -0.65 13.13 -21.68
C ALA A 105 0.71 12.94 -22.36
N THR A 106 0.82 11.96 -23.26
CA THR A 106 2.02 11.73 -24.09
C THR A 106 2.32 12.92 -25.00
N GLU A 107 1.30 13.47 -25.65
CA GLU A 107 1.43 14.66 -26.49
C GLU A 107 1.91 15.88 -25.68
N LEU A 108 1.30 16.14 -24.52
CA LEU A 108 1.68 17.26 -23.66
C LEU A 108 3.13 17.16 -23.16
N LEU A 109 3.58 15.97 -22.79
CA LEU A 109 4.97 15.73 -22.42
C LEU A 109 5.92 15.95 -23.61
N ARG A 110 5.56 15.49 -24.81
CA ARG A 110 6.35 15.73 -26.03
C ARG A 110 6.46 17.22 -26.33
N THR A 111 5.35 17.96 -26.28
CA THR A 111 5.34 19.40 -26.51
C THR A 111 6.19 20.13 -25.47
N ALA A 112 6.10 19.75 -24.19
CA ALA A 112 6.96 20.32 -23.16
C ALA A 112 8.46 20.08 -23.46
N GLN A 113 8.81 18.87 -23.93
CA GLN A 113 10.18 18.52 -24.32
C GLN A 113 10.66 19.35 -25.52
N GLU A 114 9.82 19.55 -26.54
CA GLU A 114 10.11 20.37 -27.72
C GLU A 114 10.33 21.85 -27.35
N GLN A 115 9.65 22.34 -26.32
CA GLN A 115 9.82 23.69 -25.75
C GLN A 115 10.98 23.77 -24.73
N GLY A 116 11.83 22.74 -24.66
CA GLY A 116 13.05 22.74 -23.83
C GLY A 116 12.80 22.58 -22.32
N VAL A 117 11.65 22.04 -21.92
CA VAL A 117 11.41 21.58 -20.54
C VAL A 117 12.06 20.21 -20.35
N GLU A 118 12.75 20.01 -19.23
CA GLU A 118 13.26 18.69 -18.86
C GLU A 118 12.11 17.78 -18.45
N VAL A 119 11.81 16.78 -19.27
CA VAL A 119 10.70 15.85 -19.05
C VAL A 119 11.20 14.57 -18.37
N PRO A 120 10.54 14.08 -17.31
CA PRO A 120 10.94 12.87 -16.63
C PRO A 120 10.67 11.64 -17.49
N ARG A 121 11.54 10.63 -17.37
CA ARG A 121 11.35 9.30 -17.97
C ARG A 121 11.25 8.23 -16.91
N VAL A 122 10.43 7.22 -17.18
CA VAL A 122 10.28 6.03 -16.31
C VAL A 122 11.59 5.22 -16.32
N LEU A 123 11.97 4.69 -15.16
CA LEU A 123 13.13 3.83 -14.99
C LEU A 123 12.83 2.35 -15.22
N ALA A 124 11.63 1.91 -14.84
CA ALA A 124 11.15 0.55 -15.02
C ALA A 124 10.54 0.31 -16.41
N GLN A 125 10.59 -0.94 -16.87
CA GLN A 125 9.98 -1.35 -18.15
C GLN A 125 8.49 -1.72 -18.02
N GLY A 126 7.99 -1.90 -16.80
CA GLY A 126 6.62 -2.29 -16.52
C GLY A 126 6.33 -2.34 -15.02
N PRO A 127 5.13 -2.82 -14.64
CA PRO A 127 4.66 -2.83 -13.24
C PRO A 127 5.46 -3.76 -12.32
N SER A 128 6.03 -4.82 -12.89
CA SER A 128 6.79 -5.84 -12.19
C SER A 128 8.12 -6.11 -12.89
N ALA A 129 9.17 -6.33 -12.11
CA ALA A 129 10.46 -6.80 -12.58
C ALA A 129 10.48 -8.32 -12.85
N PHE A 130 9.51 -9.07 -12.31
CA PHE A 130 9.43 -10.53 -12.41
C PHE A 130 8.41 -10.99 -13.46
N ILE A 131 7.36 -10.21 -13.68
CA ILE A 131 6.28 -10.53 -14.62
C ILE A 131 6.48 -9.72 -15.91
N PRO A 132 6.67 -10.37 -17.08
CA PRO A 132 6.84 -9.66 -18.34
C PRO A 132 5.63 -8.79 -18.70
N ALA A 133 5.87 -7.54 -19.11
CA ALA A 133 4.80 -6.59 -19.45
C ALA A 133 3.81 -7.11 -20.50
N LYS A 134 4.27 -7.97 -21.43
CA LYS A 134 3.41 -8.61 -22.44
C LYS A 134 2.35 -9.55 -21.84
N GLN A 135 2.61 -10.16 -20.68
CA GLN A 135 1.66 -11.05 -20.02
C GLN A 135 0.56 -10.28 -19.28
N MET A 136 0.80 -9.02 -18.94
CA MET A 136 -0.13 -8.15 -18.22
C MET A 136 -1.11 -7.40 -19.12
N MET A 137 -0.94 -7.48 -20.45
CA MET A 137 -1.71 -6.73 -21.45
C MET A 137 -2.74 -7.63 -22.16
N LYS A 138 -3.44 -8.51 -21.45
CA LYS A 138 -4.55 -9.28 -22.07
C LYS A 138 -5.77 -8.37 -22.21
N GLU A 139 -6.24 -8.20 -23.44
CA GLU A 139 -6.86 -6.94 -23.88
C GLU A 139 -8.30 -6.68 -23.44
N ASP A 140 -9.13 -7.69 -23.12
CA ASP A 140 -10.59 -7.44 -23.04
C ASP A 140 -11.20 -7.46 -21.62
N MET A 141 -10.93 -8.47 -20.79
CA MET A 141 -11.61 -8.59 -19.47
C MET A 141 -10.98 -7.74 -18.37
N ASP A 142 -9.68 -7.48 -18.46
CA ASP A 142 -8.94 -6.75 -17.42
C ASP A 142 -9.14 -5.23 -17.56
N GLN A 143 -9.50 -4.74 -18.75
CA GLN A 143 -9.64 -3.31 -19.00
C GLN A 143 -10.83 -2.67 -18.27
N GLU A 144 -11.95 -3.39 -18.10
CA GLU A 144 -13.13 -2.83 -17.44
C GLU A 144 -12.86 -2.55 -15.96
N ILE A 145 -12.34 -3.52 -15.22
CA ILE A 145 -12.03 -3.35 -13.79
C ILE A 145 -10.93 -2.31 -13.56
N LEU A 146 -9.94 -2.22 -14.45
CA LEU A 146 -8.91 -1.18 -14.39
C LEU A 146 -9.49 0.21 -14.69
N THR A 147 -10.41 0.31 -15.65
CA THR A 147 -11.12 1.55 -15.96
C THR A 147 -11.97 2.00 -14.78
N GLU A 148 -12.77 1.11 -14.20
CA GLU A 148 -13.56 1.39 -13.00
C GLU A 148 -12.69 1.81 -11.82
N SER A 149 -11.51 1.19 -11.65
CA SER A 149 -10.54 1.59 -10.63
C SER A 149 -10.02 3.01 -10.88
N PHE A 150 -9.68 3.36 -12.12
CA PHE A 150 -9.24 4.71 -12.48
C PHE A 150 -10.33 5.75 -12.25
N LEU A 151 -11.56 5.49 -12.68
CA LEU A 151 -12.68 6.41 -12.51
C LEU A 151 -13.01 6.62 -11.02
N SER A 152 -12.78 5.61 -10.17
CA SER A 152 -13.08 5.70 -8.74
C SER A 152 -11.96 6.32 -7.91
N LEU A 153 -10.69 6.00 -8.22
CA LEU A 153 -9.53 6.35 -7.39
C LEU A 153 -8.59 7.38 -8.06
N GLY A 154 -8.83 7.72 -9.32
CA GLY A 154 -7.99 8.64 -10.11
C GLY A 154 -6.58 8.14 -10.43
N ARG A 155 -6.30 6.87 -10.12
CA ARG A 155 -5.04 6.20 -10.48
C ARG A 155 -5.26 4.69 -10.61
N VAL A 156 -4.44 4.09 -11.47
CA VAL A 156 -4.23 2.64 -11.52
C VAL A 156 -2.76 2.42 -11.20
N ASP A 157 -2.50 1.89 -10.02
CA ASP A 157 -1.14 1.63 -9.53
C ASP A 157 -0.66 0.23 -9.94
N HIS A 158 0.63 -0.05 -9.78
CA HIS A 158 1.22 -1.32 -10.17
C HIS A 158 0.68 -2.51 -9.37
N ILE A 159 0.22 -2.30 -8.12
CA ILE A 159 -0.47 -3.34 -7.34
C ILE A 159 -1.75 -3.76 -8.06
N THR A 160 -2.60 -2.79 -8.41
CA THR A 160 -3.85 -3.02 -9.14
C THR A 160 -3.57 -3.74 -10.46
N MET A 161 -2.55 -3.29 -11.21
CA MET A 161 -2.18 -3.91 -12.49
C MET A 161 -1.72 -5.37 -12.36
N VAL A 162 -0.92 -5.71 -11.34
CA VAL A 162 -0.47 -7.09 -11.15
C VAL A 162 -1.61 -7.97 -10.63
N MET A 163 -2.42 -7.45 -9.70
CA MET A 163 -3.60 -8.18 -9.21
C MET A 163 -4.66 -8.40 -10.29
N ALA A 164 -4.69 -7.58 -11.35
CA ALA A 164 -5.60 -7.76 -12.49
C ALA A 164 -5.38 -9.08 -13.24
N LEU A 165 -4.21 -9.73 -13.09
CA LEU A 165 -4.00 -11.11 -13.57
C LEU A 165 -4.98 -12.12 -12.93
N HIS A 166 -5.58 -11.74 -11.80
CA HIS A 166 -6.58 -12.49 -11.06
C HIS A 166 -7.81 -11.62 -10.74
N PRO A 167 -8.69 -11.32 -11.72
CA PRO A 167 -9.77 -10.33 -11.57
C PRO A 167 -10.73 -10.60 -10.40
N ALA A 168 -11.02 -11.87 -10.12
CA ALA A 168 -11.86 -12.26 -8.97
C ALA A 168 -11.25 -11.80 -7.65
N TYR A 169 -9.93 -11.94 -7.48
CA TYR A 169 -9.23 -11.47 -6.29
C TYR A 169 -9.11 -9.95 -6.28
N LEU A 170 -8.79 -9.32 -7.42
CA LEU A 170 -8.72 -7.86 -7.53
C LEU A 170 -10.03 -7.20 -7.09
N SER A 171 -11.18 -7.75 -7.51
CA SER A 171 -12.51 -7.23 -7.14
C SER A 171 -12.71 -7.19 -5.62
N CYS A 172 -12.53 -8.31 -4.91
CA CYS A 172 -12.68 -8.32 -3.45
C CYS A 172 -11.59 -7.51 -2.74
N PHE A 173 -10.38 -7.41 -3.32
CA PHE A 173 -9.29 -6.61 -2.79
C PHE A 173 -9.64 -5.11 -2.82
N LEU A 174 -10.09 -4.58 -3.95
CA LEU A 174 -10.45 -3.17 -4.10
C LEU A 174 -11.63 -2.78 -3.19
N LYS A 175 -12.66 -3.64 -3.08
CA LYS A 175 -13.78 -3.43 -2.16
C LYS A 175 -13.30 -3.32 -0.71
N ALA A 176 -12.49 -4.28 -0.26
CA ALA A 176 -11.97 -4.29 1.10
C ALA A 176 -11.05 -3.08 1.37
N GLN A 177 -10.20 -2.72 0.41
CA GLN A 177 -9.30 -1.57 0.54
C GLN A 177 -10.07 -0.25 0.62
N HIS A 178 -11.08 -0.06 -0.22
CA HIS A 178 -11.95 1.13 -0.19
C HIS A 178 -12.69 1.25 1.15
N ALA A 179 -13.27 0.15 1.64
CA ALA A 179 -13.92 0.14 2.95
C ALA A 179 -12.94 0.43 4.10
N LEU A 180 -11.71 -0.07 4.00
CA LEU A 180 -10.71 0.05 5.06
C LEU A 180 -10.09 1.45 5.16
N LEU A 181 -9.87 2.11 4.02
CA LEU A 181 -9.17 3.40 3.94
C LEU A 181 -10.12 4.59 3.74
N GLU A 182 -11.13 4.47 2.89
CA GLU A 182 -11.94 5.61 2.42
C GLU A 182 -13.28 5.77 3.14
N MET A 183 -13.96 4.67 3.45
CA MET A 183 -15.31 4.72 4.05
C MET A 183 -15.31 5.23 5.49
N ASP A 184 -16.42 5.78 5.97
CA ASP A 184 -16.52 6.21 7.38
C ASP A 184 -16.23 5.06 8.36
N GLY A 185 -15.53 5.37 9.45
CA GLY A 185 -15.08 4.37 10.40
C GLY A 185 -14.45 4.99 11.65
N PRO A 186 -14.02 4.17 12.63
CA PRO A 186 -13.55 4.64 13.93
C PRO A 186 -12.35 5.59 13.89
N LEU A 187 -11.51 5.49 12.85
CA LEU A 187 -10.31 6.29 12.70
C LEU A 187 -10.46 7.35 11.60
N PRO A 188 -9.87 8.56 11.76
CA PRO A 188 -9.78 9.55 10.69
C PRO A 188 -8.98 9.03 9.49
N CYS A 189 -9.35 9.42 8.26
CA CYS A 189 -8.71 8.93 7.02
C CYS A 189 -7.17 9.08 7.03
N HIS A 190 -6.63 10.26 7.36
CA HIS A 190 -5.17 10.47 7.45
C HIS A 190 -4.51 9.56 8.51
N TRP A 191 -5.18 9.23 9.63
CA TRP A 191 -4.61 8.29 10.61
C TRP A 191 -4.50 6.89 10.04
N ARG A 192 -5.47 6.46 9.22
CA ARG A 192 -5.46 5.14 8.58
C ARG A 192 -4.28 5.00 7.61
N HIS A 193 -4.06 6.02 6.78
CA HIS A 193 -2.88 6.07 5.92
C HIS A 193 -1.58 6.05 6.74
N TYR A 194 -1.49 6.83 7.82
CA TYR A 194 -0.29 6.83 8.66
C TYR A 194 -0.02 5.49 9.35
N ILE A 195 -1.07 4.77 9.79
CA ILE A 195 -0.94 3.40 10.32
C ILE A 195 -0.41 2.45 9.24
N ALA A 196 -0.91 2.55 8.01
CA ALA A 196 -0.41 1.75 6.90
C ALA A 196 1.05 2.07 6.54
N ILE A 197 1.47 3.34 6.65
CA ILE A 197 2.87 3.76 6.52
C ILE A 197 3.75 3.08 7.57
N MET A 198 3.37 3.15 8.86
CA MET A 198 4.13 2.50 9.95
C MET A 198 4.23 0.99 9.75
N ALA A 199 3.17 0.36 9.28
CA ALA A 199 3.14 -1.07 9.00
C ALA A 199 4.04 -1.46 7.82
N ALA A 200 3.93 -0.77 6.69
CA ALA A 200 4.77 -1.00 5.51
C ALA A 200 6.27 -0.78 5.79
N ALA A 201 6.59 0.19 6.66
CA ALA A 201 7.97 0.49 7.05
C ALA A 201 8.64 -0.68 7.79
N ARG A 202 7.89 -1.53 8.52
CA ARG A 202 8.41 -2.77 9.17
C ARG A 202 9.05 -3.75 8.19
N HIS A 203 8.64 -3.71 6.92
CA HIS A 203 9.17 -4.56 5.84
C HIS A 203 10.07 -3.81 4.86
N HIS A 204 10.45 -2.57 5.19
CA HIS A 204 11.20 -1.67 4.32
C HIS A 204 10.50 -1.43 2.96
N CYS A 205 9.17 -1.48 2.92
CA CYS A 205 8.42 -1.41 1.68
C CYS A 205 8.24 0.05 1.22
N SER A 206 9.26 0.60 0.55
CA SER A 206 9.26 1.99 0.07
C SER A 206 8.13 2.30 -0.92
N TYR A 207 7.63 1.29 -1.65
CA TYR A 207 6.47 1.44 -2.53
C TYR A 207 5.23 1.83 -1.73
N LEU A 208 4.87 1.06 -0.70
CA LEU A 208 3.68 1.31 0.11
C LEU A 208 3.82 2.53 1.02
N VAL A 209 5.03 2.77 1.55
CA VAL A 209 5.31 4.00 2.30
C VAL A 209 5.03 5.21 1.41
N GLN A 210 5.50 5.25 0.17
CA GLN A 210 5.24 6.38 -0.73
C GLN A 210 3.76 6.49 -1.14
N GLN A 211 3.08 5.37 -1.44
CA GLN A 211 1.65 5.38 -1.76
C GLN A 211 0.82 5.96 -0.60
N HIS A 212 0.99 5.43 0.60
CA HIS A 212 0.21 5.88 1.74
C HIS A 212 0.64 7.26 2.24
N SER A 213 1.90 7.69 2.04
CA SER A 213 2.31 9.08 2.28
C SER A 213 1.56 10.07 1.38
N ALA A 214 1.36 9.74 0.11
CA ALA A 214 0.55 10.59 -0.78
C ALA A 214 -0.91 10.67 -0.28
N GLY A 215 -1.55 9.53 -0.01
CA GLY A 215 -2.92 9.50 0.52
C GLY A 215 -3.06 10.19 1.89
N PHE A 216 -2.06 10.09 2.76
CA PHE A 216 -2.00 10.80 4.04
C PHE A 216 -2.06 12.32 3.86
N LEU A 217 -1.24 12.86 2.95
CA LEU A 217 -1.20 14.30 2.67
C LEU A 217 -2.48 14.78 1.99
N GLU A 218 -3.03 13.99 1.05
CA GLU A 218 -4.30 14.28 0.38
C GLU A 218 -5.48 14.31 1.39
N ALA A 219 -5.44 13.45 2.41
CA ALA A 219 -6.39 13.43 3.51
C ALA A 219 -6.17 14.53 4.58
N GLY A 220 -5.26 15.48 4.34
CA GLY A 220 -4.98 16.61 5.24
C GLY A 220 -4.01 16.30 6.40
N GLY A 221 -3.24 15.21 6.29
CA GLY A 221 -2.20 14.86 7.25
C GLY A 221 -1.05 15.87 7.28
N GLU A 222 -0.46 16.06 8.46
CA GLU A 222 0.68 16.97 8.64
C GLU A 222 1.99 16.37 8.14
N GLU A 223 2.64 17.02 7.16
CA GLU A 223 3.88 16.54 6.53
C GLU A 223 5.02 16.25 7.54
N SER A 224 5.05 16.95 8.67
CA SER A 224 6.04 16.73 9.73
C SER A 224 6.03 15.29 10.27
N TRP A 225 4.89 14.60 10.25
CA TRP A 225 4.78 13.21 10.73
C TRP A 225 5.58 12.24 9.86
N LEU A 226 5.78 12.56 8.58
CA LEU A 226 6.57 11.75 7.64
C LEU A 226 8.08 11.90 7.85
N SER A 227 8.52 12.90 8.62
CA SER A 227 9.94 13.13 8.93
C SER A 227 10.46 12.23 10.05
N GLY A 228 9.57 11.51 10.74
CA GLY A 228 9.94 10.49 11.71
C GLY A 228 8.84 10.26 12.74
N ILE A 229 8.80 9.05 13.29
CA ILE A 229 7.73 8.59 14.18
C ILE A 229 7.51 9.50 15.40
N GLN A 230 8.57 10.14 15.90
CA GLN A 230 8.53 11.07 17.03
C GLN A 230 7.63 12.29 16.81
N HIS A 231 7.35 12.64 15.54
CA HIS A 231 6.49 13.77 15.19
C HIS A 231 5.00 13.39 15.18
N ALA A 232 4.66 12.10 15.07
CA ALA A 232 3.27 11.65 15.09
C ALA A 232 2.68 11.69 16.52
N PRO A 233 1.36 11.82 16.70
CA PRO A 233 0.69 11.78 17.99
C PRO A 233 1.10 10.57 18.84
N THR A 234 1.20 10.77 20.16
CA THR A 234 1.49 9.70 21.13
C THR A 234 0.59 8.47 20.95
N LYS A 235 -0.68 8.69 20.53
CA LYS A 235 -1.66 7.63 20.30
C LYS A 235 -1.26 6.70 19.18
N LEU A 236 -0.74 7.23 18.07
CA LEU A 236 -0.24 6.41 16.97
C LEU A 236 1.08 5.73 17.34
N ARG A 237 1.95 6.41 18.08
CA ARG A 237 3.21 5.82 18.56
C ARG A 237 3.00 4.63 19.49
N SER A 238 1.94 4.62 20.31
CA SER A 238 1.67 3.48 21.20
C SER A 238 1.38 2.17 20.45
N LEU A 239 1.07 2.22 19.14
CA LEU A 239 0.90 1.02 18.31
C LEU A 239 2.22 0.33 17.93
N GLN A 240 3.40 0.94 18.14
CA GLN A 240 4.68 0.42 17.62
C GLN A 240 5.00 -0.99 18.11
N THR A 241 4.74 -1.28 19.39
CA THR A 241 4.91 -2.64 19.94
C THR A 241 4.01 -3.65 19.25
N LEU A 242 2.71 -3.35 19.10
CA LEU A 242 1.79 -4.26 18.44
C LEU A 242 2.12 -4.43 16.95
N ASN A 243 2.51 -3.33 16.27
CA ASN A 243 2.92 -3.33 14.87
C ASN A 243 4.12 -4.24 14.61
N LYS A 244 5.20 -4.13 15.41
CA LYS A 244 6.40 -4.96 15.22
C LYS A 244 6.13 -6.44 15.50
N LEU A 245 5.27 -6.74 16.48
CA LEU A 245 4.87 -8.12 16.78
C LEU A 245 4.01 -8.70 15.65
N LEU A 246 2.98 -7.99 15.19
CA LEU A 246 2.14 -8.41 14.07
C LEU A 246 2.94 -8.68 12.80
N ALA A 247 3.91 -7.81 12.48
CA ALA A 247 4.72 -7.92 11.27
C ALA A 247 5.65 -9.15 11.25
N HIS A 248 6.17 -9.54 12.41
CA HIS A 248 7.34 -10.42 12.47
C HIS A 248 7.16 -11.65 13.37
N ARG A 249 6.47 -11.52 14.50
CA ARG A 249 6.30 -12.59 15.50
C ARG A 249 4.92 -12.50 16.17
N PRO A 250 3.82 -12.68 15.41
CA PRO A 250 2.46 -12.43 15.91
C PRO A 250 2.07 -13.35 17.07
N TRP A 251 2.71 -14.52 17.19
CA TRP A 251 2.50 -15.46 18.30
C TRP A 251 2.96 -14.92 19.68
N LEU A 252 3.76 -13.85 19.71
CA LEU A 252 4.18 -13.21 20.97
C LEU A 252 3.13 -12.22 21.50
N ILE A 253 2.03 -11.99 20.78
CA ILE A 253 0.99 -11.07 21.22
C ILE A 253 0.22 -11.69 22.39
N THR A 254 0.19 -11.00 23.54
CA THR A 254 -0.51 -11.42 24.75
C THR A 254 -1.65 -10.45 25.07
N GLN A 255 -2.51 -10.83 26.02
CA GLN A 255 -3.56 -9.96 26.55
C GLN A 255 -2.99 -8.63 27.07
N GLN A 256 -1.81 -8.64 27.68
CA GLN A 256 -1.17 -7.44 28.23
C GLN A 256 -0.94 -6.37 27.14
N HIS A 257 -0.47 -6.76 25.95
CA HIS A 257 -0.27 -5.81 24.84
C HIS A 257 -1.57 -5.12 24.42
N ILE A 258 -2.72 -5.79 24.60
CA ILE A 258 -4.03 -5.20 24.31
C ILE A 258 -4.49 -4.31 25.47
N GLU A 259 -4.32 -4.77 26.72
CA GLU A 259 -4.69 -4.02 27.92
C GLU A 259 -3.97 -2.68 28.01
N GLU A 260 -2.67 -2.64 27.68
CA GLU A 260 -1.86 -1.40 27.66
C GLU A 260 -2.42 -0.33 26.71
N LEU A 261 -3.23 -0.72 25.72
CA LEU A 261 -3.84 0.20 24.75
C LEU A 261 -5.27 0.60 25.13
N VAL A 262 -6.05 -0.29 25.74
CA VAL A 262 -7.51 -0.10 25.90
C VAL A 262 -7.99 0.08 27.34
N CYS A 263 -7.20 -0.32 28.34
CA CYS A 263 -7.65 -0.32 29.73
C CYS A 263 -7.81 1.10 30.33
N PRO A 264 -8.67 1.25 31.35
CA PRO A 264 -8.74 2.49 32.13
C PRO A 264 -7.38 2.77 32.80
N GLY A 265 -6.69 3.82 32.36
CA GLY A 265 -5.33 4.17 32.78
C GLY A 265 -4.31 4.25 31.64
N ALA A 266 -4.64 3.68 30.47
CA ALA A 266 -3.87 3.92 29.25
C ALA A 266 -3.98 5.39 28.82
N GLU A 267 -2.83 6.04 28.62
CA GLU A 267 -2.73 7.42 28.15
C GLU A 267 -1.75 7.47 26.99
N PRO A 268 -2.21 7.64 25.73
CA PRO A 268 -3.60 7.80 25.30
C PRO A 268 -4.35 6.47 25.11
N ARG A 269 -5.66 6.48 25.37
CA ARG A 269 -6.53 5.30 25.28
C ARG A 269 -7.07 5.06 23.87
N TRP A 270 -7.03 3.80 23.45
CA TRP A 270 -7.72 3.29 22.27
C TRP A 270 -9.06 2.67 22.65
N SER A 271 -10.11 2.95 21.89
CA SER A 271 -11.32 2.12 21.94
C SER A 271 -11.07 0.79 21.23
N LEU A 272 -11.86 -0.24 21.56
CA LEU A 272 -11.76 -1.53 20.87
C LEU A 272 -12.05 -1.41 19.36
N ALA A 273 -12.96 -0.50 18.96
CA ALA A 273 -13.29 -0.25 17.56
C ALA A 273 -12.12 0.41 16.80
N GLU A 274 -11.47 1.41 17.40
CA GLU A 274 -10.26 2.01 16.83
C GLU A 274 -9.11 1.00 16.75
N LEU A 275 -8.92 0.19 17.80
CA LEU A 275 -7.83 -0.78 17.84
C LEU A 275 -8.02 -1.90 16.82
N ILE A 276 -9.22 -2.46 16.67
CA ILE A 276 -9.45 -3.51 15.67
C ILE A 276 -9.25 -2.96 14.24
N HIS A 277 -9.65 -1.71 13.99
CA HIS A 277 -9.42 -1.06 12.70
C HIS A 277 -7.93 -0.88 12.43
N ALA A 278 -7.17 -0.43 13.43
CA ALA A 278 -5.71 -0.32 13.34
C ALA A 278 -5.02 -1.67 13.12
N VAL A 279 -5.44 -2.73 13.81
CA VAL A 279 -4.89 -4.10 13.63
C VAL A 279 -5.14 -4.61 12.21
N ILE A 280 -6.34 -4.41 11.66
CA ILE A 280 -6.67 -4.81 10.29
C ILE A 280 -5.84 -4.01 9.28
N LEU A 281 -5.67 -2.70 9.49
CA LEU A 281 -4.81 -1.84 8.65
C LEU A 281 -3.35 -2.32 8.65
N MET A 282 -2.80 -2.63 9.83
CA MET A 282 -1.43 -3.12 9.95
C MET A 282 -1.27 -4.48 9.23
N ALA A 283 -2.15 -5.45 9.52
CA ALA A 283 -2.11 -6.76 8.87
C ALA A 283 -2.29 -6.67 7.35
N HIS A 284 -3.18 -5.79 6.88
CA HIS A 284 -3.37 -5.52 5.46
C HIS A 284 -2.07 -5.00 4.82
N ALA A 285 -1.45 -3.97 5.38
CA ALA A 285 -0.22 -3.38 4.86
C ALA A 285 1.00 -4.33 4.95
N HIS A 286 1.10 -5.18 5.99
CA HIS A 286 2.12 -6.23 6.09
C HIS A 286 1.95 -7.26 4.97
N SER A 287 0.72 -7.75 4.77
CA SER A 287 0.42 -8.71 3.69
C SER A 287 0.70 -8.13 2.30
N LEU A 288 0.36 -6.85 2.09
CA LEU A 288 0.60 -6.15 0.84
C LEU A 288 2.09 -5.86 0.61
N SER A 289 2.85 -5.61 1.68
CA SER A 289 4.32 -5.52 1.59
C SER A 289 4.94 -6.83 1.09
N SER A 290 4.41 -7.96 1.54
CA SER A 290 4.83 -9.28 1.06
C SER A 290 4.51 -9.46 -0.42
N PHE A 291 3.31 -9.07 -0.86
CA PHE A 291 2.93 -9.07 -2.28
C PHE A 291 3.85 -8.19 -3.13
N VAL A 292 4.15 -6.96 -2.69
CA VAL A 292 5.05 -6.02 -3.40
C VAL A 292 6.41 -6.66 -3.67
N TRP A 293 7.00 -7.27 -2.65
CA TRP A 293 8.30 -7.92 -2.77
C TRP A 293 8.23 -9.22 -3.59
N ALA A 294 7.24 -10.07 -3.34
CA ALA A 294 7.09 -11.36 -4.01
C ALA A 294 6.80 -11.22 -5.51
N CYS A 295 6.05 -10.19 -5.90
CA CYS A 295 5.77 -9.87 -7.30
C CYS A 295 6.84 -8.96 -7.91
N GLY A 296 7.88 -8.54 -7.16
CA GLY A 296 8.94 -7.67 -7.66
C GLY A 296 8.41 -6.37 -8.25
N LEU A 297 7.45 -5.73 -7.59
CA LEU A 297 6.82 -4.52 -8.10
C LEU A 297 7.85 -3.41 -8.33
N SER A 298 7.75 -2.77 -9.48
CA SER A 298 8.56 -1.61 -9.81
C SER A 298 8.00 -0.36 -9.10
N PRO A 299 8.84 0.62 -8.72
CA PRO A 299 8.34 1.90 -8.24
C PRO A 299 7.41 2.56 -9.26
N GLU A 300 6.37 3.25 -8.78
CA GLU A 300 5.46 4.01 -9.63
C GLU A 300 6.21 5.10 -10.42
N PRO A 301 5.74 5.50 -11.61
CA PRO A 301 6.35 6.58 -12.40
C PRO A 301 6.47 7.92 -11.68
N ASP A 302 5.66 8.17 -10.66
CA ASP A 302 5.65 9.38 -9.82
C ASP A 302 6.36 9.20 -8.47
N HIS A 303 6.82 7.98 -8.14
CA HIS A 303 7.61 7.69 -6.94
C HIS A 303 9.09 8.04 -7.10
N ILE A 304 9.72 8.37 -5.97
CA ILE A 304 11.18 8.42 -5.86
C ILE A 304 11.74 7.04 -6.23
N GLY A 305 12.68 7.03 -7.19
CA GLY A 305 13.25 5.81 -7.76
C GLY A 305 12.48 5.24 -8.96
N GLY A 306 11.31 5.79 -9.31
CA GLY A 306 10.54 5.38 -10.50
C GLY A 306 10.81 6.22 -11.76
N TYR A 307 11.40 7.39 -11.61
CA TYR A 307 11.70 8.31 -12.71
C TYR A 307 13.11 8.89 -12.66
N THR A 308 13.56 9.45 -13.78
CA THR A 308 14.75 10.30 -13.86
C THR A 308 14.57 11.44 -14.86
N PHE A 309 15.17 12.60 -14.57
CA PHE A 309 15.29 13.72 -15.52
C PHE A 309 16.57 13.63 -16.36
N ARG A 310 17.47 12.70 -16.04
CA ARG A 310 18.75 12.57 -16.75
C ARG A 310 18.53 12.02 -18.17
N PRO A 311 19.24 12.54 -19.18
CA PRO A 311 19.16 12.03 -20.53
C PRO A 311 19.61 10.56 -20.61
N PRO A 312 19.17 9.80 -21.63
CA PRO A 312 19.64 8.44 -21.86
C PRO A 312 21.15 8.44 -22.07
N SER A 313 21.90 7.91 -21.11
CA SER A 313 23.33 7.66 -21.30
C SER A 313 23.50 6.34 -22.08
N PRO A 314 24.38 6.28 -23.10
CA PRO A 314 24.64 5.04 -23.85
C PRO A 314 25.08 3.85 -22.98
N SER A 315 25.60 4.14 -21.78
CA SER A 315 26.10 3.17 -20.80
C SER A 315 25.08 2.74 -19.73
N HIS A 316 23.90 3.37 -19.68
CA HIS A 316 22.80 2.96 -18.80
C HIS A 316 21.81 2.10 -19.58
N LEU A 317 22.19 0.85 -19.86
CA LEU A 317 21.20 -0.20 -20.02
C LEU A 317 20.32 -0.20 -18.75
N PRO A 318 18.99 -0.31 -18.86
CA PRO A 318 18.15 -0.53 -17.69
C PRO A 318 18.77 -1.68 -16.90
N ARG A 319 19.03 -1.49 -15.60
CA ARG A 319 19.50 -2.58 -14.72
C ARG A 319 18.50 -3.71 -14.89
N SER A 320 18.87 -4.71 -15.68
CA SER A 320 18.22 -6.02 -15.63
C SER A 320 18.33 -6.46 -14.17
N PRO A 321 17.26 -6.98 -13.54
CA PRO A 321 17.41 -7.67 -12.27
C PRO A 321 18.57 -8.65 -12.45
N ARG A 322 19.55 -8.61 -11.53
CA ARG A 322 20.72 -9.50 -11.55
C ARG A 322 20.26 -10.91 -11.90
N SER A 323 20.52 -11.35 -13.13
CA SER A 323 20.67 -12.76 -13.42
C SER A 323 21.76 -13.28 -12.47
N PRO A 324 21.54 -14.34 -11.70
CA PRO A 324 22.60 -14.97 -10.93
C PRO A 324 23.57 -15.63 -11.93
N ASN A 325 24.46 -14.83 -12.51
CA ASN A 325 25.55 -15.32 -13.35
C ASN A 325 26.56 -16.01 -12.43
N SER A 326 26.31 -17.27 -12.13
CA SER A 326 27.37 -18.25 -11.94
C SER A 326 28.07 -18.45 -13.31
N PRO A 327 29.41 -18.45 -13.38
CA PRO A 327 30.13 -18.65 -14.64
C PRO A 327 30.16 -20.14 -15.01
N HIS A 328 29.02 -20.78 -15.25
CA HIS A 328 28.91 -22.08 -15.91
C HIS A 328 27.52 -22.21 -16.55
N SER A 329 27.38 -21.86 -17.82
CA SER A 329 26.23 -22.26 -18.64
C SER A 329 26.62 -23.46 -19.50
N PRO A 330 26.04 -24.65 -19.29
CA PRO A 330 25.83 -25.61 -20.36
C PRO A 330 24.44 -25.39 -20.99
N ALA A 331 24.36 -25.69 -22.28
CA ALA A 331 23.21 -25.81 -23.19
C ALA A 331 21.77 -25.58 -22.64
N HIS A 332 21.05 -24.67 -23.31
CA HIS A 332 19.72 -24.19 -22.95
C HIS A 332 18.53 -25.07 -23.43
N GLU A 333 18.75 -26.36 -23.72
CA GLU A 333 17.67 -27.29 -24.11
C GLU A 333 17.31 -28.32 -23.01
N ASP A 334 18.18 -28.56 -22.03
CA ASP A 334 18.01 -29.62 -21.02
C ASP A 334 17.04 -29.23 -19.88
N GLY A 335 17.16 -28.01 -19.35
CA GLY A 335 16.38 -27.56 -18.19
C GLY A 335 14.87 -27.36 -18.43
N ARG A 336 14.42 -27.27 -19.70
CA ARG A 336 12.99 -27.14 -20.02
C ARG A 336 12.27 -28.50 -19.93
N GLN A 337 12.98 -29.59 -20.22
CA GLN A 337 12.49 -30.96 -20.02
C GLN A 337 12.47 -31.31 -18.53
N GLU A 338 13.52 -30.95 -17.78
CA GLU A 338 13.57 -31.16 -16.32
C GLU A 338 12.40 -30.48 -15.58
N GLY A 339 12.15 -29.19 -15.84
CA GLY A 339 11.02 -28.49 -15.20
C GLY A 339 9.64 -29.04 -15.60
N THR A 340 9.50 -29.59 -16.82
CA THR A 340 8.26 -30.25 -17.23
C THR A 340 8.08 -31.58 -16.49
N MET A 341 9.16 -32.36 -16.35
CA MET A 341 9.16 -33.63 -15.61
C MET A 341 8.83 -33.42 -14.12
N GLU A 342 9.35 -32.37 -13.48
CA GLU A 342 9.04 -32.03 -12.09
C GLU A 342 7.56 -31.69 -11.88
N VAL A 343 6.97 -30.92 -12.81
CA VAL A 343 5.53 -30.60 -12.78
C VAL A 343 4.70 -31.87 -12.92
N GLU A 344 5.05 -32.78 -13.83
CA GLU A 344 4.34 -34.05 -14.00
C GLU A 344 4.45 -34.95 -12.75
N VAL A 345 5.63 -35.01 -12.13
CA VAL A 345 5.84 -35.74 -10.86
C VAL A 345 4.98 -35.14 -9.74
N LEU A 346 4.93 -33.82 -9.63
CA LEU A 346 4.09 -33.12 -8.66
C LEU A 346 2.60 -33.44 -8.88
N MET A 347 2.12 -33.36 -10.12
CA MET A 347 0.73 -33.67 -10.44
C MET A 347 0.39 -35.13 -10.10
N LYS A 348 1.28 -36.08 -10.42
CA LYS A 348 1.08 -37.49 -10.07
C LYS A 348 0.95 -37.66 -8.55
N ARG A 349 1.84 -37.02 -7.78
CA ARG A 349 1.79 -37.07 -6.31
C ARG A 349 0.53 -36.44 -5.74
N MET A 350 0.03 -35.35 -6.34
CA MET A 350 -1.24 -34.75 -5.94
C MET A 350 -2.42 -35.70 -6.14
N VAL A 351 -2.46 -36.42 -7.26
CA VAL A 351 -3.51 -37.41 -7.53
C VAL A 351 -3.43 -38.59 -6.56
N GLU A 352 -2.22 -39.09 -6.26
CA GLU A 352 -2.01 -40.15 -5.28
C GLU A 352 -2.54 -39.75 -3.89
N LEU A 353 -2.24 -38.52 -3.43
CA LEU A 353 -2.72 -38.00 -2.16
C LEU A 353 -4.25 -37.78 -2.12
N GLN A 354 -4.88 -37.50 -3.27
CA GLN A 354 -6.34 -37.37 -3.34
C GLN A 354 -7.06 -38.72 -3.29
N GLN A 355 -6.40 -39.79 -3.73
CA GLN A 355 -6.93 -41.16 -3.70
C GLN A 355 -6.67 -41.85 -2.36
N GLN A 356 -5.69 -41.39 -1.60
CA GLN A 356 -5.44 -41.83 -0.24
C GLN A 356 -6.37 -41.07 0.70
N GLU A 357 -7.38 -41.75 1.26
CA GLU A 357 -7.99 -41.31 2.52
C GLU A 357 -6.91 -41.45 3.62
N GLU A 358 -6.05 -40.44 3.79
CA GLU A 358 -5.06 -40.44 4.88
C GLU A 358 -5.80 -40.34 6.23
N GLU A 359 -6.12 -41.49 6.84
CA GLU A 359 -6.36 -41.59 8.28
C GLU A 359 -5.02 -41.46 9.02
N CYS A 360 -4.43 -40.27 9.01
CA CYS A 360 -3.25 -39.97 9.81
C CYS A 360 -3.66 -39.81 11.28
N THR A 361 -2.97 -40.50 12.20
CA THR A 361 -3.27 -40.36 13.63
C THR A 361 -2.91 -38.95 14.13
N GLN A 362 -3.58 -38.49 15.18
CA GLN A 362 -3.32 -37.16 15.76
C GLN A 362 -1.85 -37.00 16.19
N GLU A 363 -1.21 -38.07 16.69
CA GLU A 363 0.20 -38.09 17.09
C GLU A 363 1.15 -37.96 15.89
N GLU A 364 0.82 -38.62 14.77
CA GLU A 364 1.61 -38.53 13.54
C GLU A 364 1.50 -37.13 12.90
N MET A 365 0.31 -36.51 12.95
CA MET A 365 0.10 -35.12 12.53
C MET A 365 0.93 -34.14 13.37
N VAL A 366 1.01 -34.34 14.70
CA VAL A 366 1.90 -33.55 15.57
C VAL A 366 3.35 -33.73 15.12
N THR A 367 3.79 -34.96 14.92
CA THR A 367 5.19 -35.27 14.58
C THR A 367 5.60 -34.67 13.23
N ARG A 368 4.72 -34.77 12.21
CA ARG A 368 4.94 -34.15 10.89
C ARG A 368 5.00 -32.63 11.02
N PHE A 369 4.09 -32.02 11.78
CA PHE A 369 4.09 -30.57 12.04
C PHE A 369 5.40 -30.10 12.70
N GLU A 370 5.84 -30.78 13.76
CA GLU A 370 7.07 -30.44 14.47
C GLU A 370 8.32 -30.59 13.58
N ARG A 371 8.31 -31.56 12.65
CA ARG A 371 9.36 -31.72 11.65
C ARG A 371 9.41 -30.56 10.66
N GLU A 372 8.30 -30.27 9.98
CA GLU A 372 8.24 -29.17 8.99
C GLU A 372 8.58 -27.82 9.63
N ARG A 373 8.11 -27.60 10.85
CA ARG A 373 8.39 -26.39 11.63
C ARG A 373 9.88 -26.23 11.97
N SER A 374 10.63 -27.33 12.12
CA SER A 374 12.06 -27.30 12.47
C SER A 374 12.98 -27.19 11.24
N GLU A 375 12.41 -27.27 10.02
CA GLU A 375 13.14 -27.06 8.77
C GLU A 375 13.31 -25.57 8.50
N SER A 376 14.40 -25.01 9.04
CA SER A 376 14.85 -23.65 8.74
C SER A 376 15.14 -23.49 7.24
N ILE A 377 14.36 -22.68 6.53
CA ILE A 377 14.69 -22.23 5.18
C ILE A 377 15.70 -21.08 5.29
N PRO A 378 16.77 -21.05 4.48
CA PRO A 378 17.65 -19.88 4.40
C PRO A 378 16.85 -18.62 4.02
N THR A 379 16.56 -17.77 5.00
CA THR A 379 15.79 -16.52 4.86
C THR A 379 16.66 -15.33 4.40
N ALA A 380 17.91 -15.58 4.00
CA ALA A 380 18.86 -14.55 3.60
C ALA A 380 18.52 -13.95 2.22
N VAL A 381 17.47 -13.13 2.16
CA VAL A 381 17.27 -12.19 1.07
C VAL A 381 18.21 -11.02 1.32
N VAL A 382 19.26 -10.89 0.50
CA VAL A 382 20.11 -9.70 0.50
C VAL A 382 19.27 -8.52 0.01
N ARG A 383 18.68 -7.79 0.95
CA ARG A 383 17.98 -6.53 0.67
C ARG A 383 19.01 -5.41 0.60
N GLU A 384 18.84 -4.50 -0.36
CA GLU A 384 19.59 -3.24 -0.34
C GLU A 384 19.27 -2.49 0.96
N ALA A 385 20.21 -1.67 1.44
CA ALA A 385 19.98 -0.87 2.64
C ALA A 385 18.71 -0.03 2.45
N PRO A 386 17.75 -0.11 3.39
CA PRO A 386 16.51 0.63 3.27
C PRO A 386 16.78 2.14 3.27
N PRO A 387 16.01 2.94 2.50
CA PRO A 387 16.15 4.40 2.54
C PRO A 387 15.93 4.95 3.95
N ASP A 388 16.69 5.97 4.36
CA ASP A 388 16.56 6.63 5.66
C ASP A 388 15.12 7.08 5.96
N LEU A 389 14.40 7.51 4.91
CA LEU A 389 12.99 7.90 4.96
C LEU A 389 12.06 6.79 5.48
N VAL A 390 12.43 5.51 5.32
CA VAL A 390 11.63 4.38 5.81
C VAL A 390 12.02 4.03 7.24
N LEU A 391 13.31 4.13 7.56
CA LEU A 391 13.83 3.76 8.87
C LEU A 391 13.39 4.72 9.99
N CYS A 392 13.19 6.01 9.68
CA CYS A 392 12.75 6.98 10.68
C CYS A 392 11.29 6.78 11.15
N LEU A 393 10.52 5.89 10.51
CA LEU A 393 9.09 5.67 10.77
C LEU A 393 8.82 4.48 11.71
N VAL A 394 9.87 3.78 12.19
CA VAL A 394 9.75 2.58 13.02
C VAL A 394 10.71 2.60 14.21
N GLU A 395 10.27 2.01 15.32
CA GLU A 395 11.15 1.67 16.44
C GLU A 395 11.70 0.25 16.27
N ASP A 396 12.89 -0.06 16.79
CA ASP A 396 13.54 -1.37 16.67
C ASP A 396 13.55 -1.92 15.21
N PRO A 397 14.27 -1.26 14.27
CA PRO A 397 14.28 -1.68 12.87
C PRO A 397 14.89 -3.07 12.65
N GLU A 398 15.73 -3.53 13.59
CA GLU A 398 16.36 -4.85 13.53
C GLU A 398 15.46 -5.99 14.04
N PHE A 399 14.30 -5.69 14.65
CA PHE A 399 13.35 -6.73 15.04
C PHE A 399 12.70 -7.34 13.80
N ARG A 400 13.07 -8.59 13.51
CA ARG A 400 12.69 -9.33 12.30
C ARG A 400 12.01 -10.64 12.66
N TYR A 401 11.44 -11.28 11.64
CA TYR A 401 10.98 -12.67 11.75
C TYR A 401 12.12 -13.56 12.24
N GLU A 402 11.81 -14.40 13.21
CA GLU A 402 12.60 -15.53 13.64
C GLU A 402 11.68 -16.74 13.57
N ASP A 403 12.20 -17.89 13.16
CA ASP A 403 11.42 -19.12 13.07
C ASP A 403 10.68 -19.36 14.39
N PHE A 404 9.38 -19.68 14.32
CA PHE A 404 8.55 -19.88 15.52
C PHE A 404 9.18 -20.88 16.49
N ALA A 405 9.91 -21.88 15.99
CA ALA A 405 10.69 -22.82 16.79
C ALA A 405 12.13 -22.94 16.27
N PRO A 406 13.06 -22.10 16.75
CA PRO A 406 14.46 -22.19 16.36
C PRO A 406 15.05 -23.54 16.79
N ARG A 407 15.95 -24.11 15.97
CA ARG A 407 16.61 -25.37 16.32
C ARG A 407 17.37 -25.23 17.64
N GLY A 408 17.04 -26.07 18.62
CA GLY A 408 17.77 -26.19 19.89
C GLY A 408 17.21 -25.35 21.05
N GLU A 409 16.13 -24.60 20.84
CA GLU A 409 15.44 -23.85 21.90
C GLU A 409 14.09 -24.49 22.28
N GLN A 410 13.59 -24.19 23.47
CA GLN A 410 12.25 -24.63 23.88
C GLN A 410 11.21 -23.84 23.06
N ALA A 411 10.58 -24.50 22.10
CA ALA A 411 9.61 -23.87 21.22
C ALA A 411 8.42 -23.30 22.01
N PRO A 412 7.86 -22.13 21.61
CA PRO A 412 6.60 -21.63 22.12
C PRO A 412 5.48 -22.67 21.90
N PRO A 413 4.42 -22.66 22.72
CA PRO A 413 3.30 -23.57 22.56
C PRO A 413 2.61 -23.35 21.21
N THR A 414 2.54 -24.41 20.41
CA THR A 414 1.81 -24.44 19.13
C THR A 414 0.32 -24.16 19.36
N MET A 415 -0.26 -23.26 18.56
CA MET A 415 -1.70 -22.98 18.58
C MET A 415 -2.44 -23.96 17.66
N ARG A 416 -3.50 -24.62 18.14
CA ARG A 416 -4.38 -25.39 17.26
C ARG A 416 -5.33 -24.41 16.58
N ALA A 417 -5.53 -24.56 15.27
CA ALA A 417 -6.47 -23.71 14.53
C ALA A 417 -7.91 -23.75 15.10
N GLN A 418 -8.30 -24.87 15.71
CA GLN A 418 -9.60 -25.06 16.36
C GLN A 418 -9.77 -24.27 17.66
N ASP A 419 -8.68 -23.91 18.34
CA ASP A 419 -8.74 -23.19 19.61
C ASP A 419 -9.17 -21.72 19.37
N TYR A 420 -8.84 -21.18 18.19
CA TYR A 420 -9.28 -19.85 17.75
C TYR A 420 -9.26 -19.73 16.21
N SER A 421 -10.35 -20.12 15.56
CA SER A 421 -10.52 -20.05 14.10
C SER A 421 -11.15 -18.72 13.65
N TRP A 422 -10.92 -18.35 12.37
CA TRP A 422 -11.64 -17.23 11.76
C TRP A 422 -13.16 -17.48 11.72
N GLU A 423 -13.57 -18.69 11.31
CA GLU A 423 -14.96 -19.09 11.13
C GLU A 423 -15.77 -19.01 12.44
N ASP A 424 -15.22 -19.54 13.53
CA ASP A 424 -15.96 -19.64 14.80
C ASP A 424 -15.81 -18.38 15.67
N HIS A 425 -14.67 -17.68 15.59
CA HIS A 425 -14.31 -16.62 16.54
C HIS A 425 -13.98 -15.29 15.86
N GLY A 426 -13.00 -15.30 14.95
CA GLY A 426 -12.43 -14.07 14.37
C GLY A 426 -13.45 -13.22 13.61
N PHE A 427 -14.26 -13.85 12.76
CA PHE A 427 -15.32 -13.20 12.00
C PHE A 427 -16.29 -12.44 12.90
N SER A 428 -16.84 -13.13 13.91
CA SER A 428 -17.81 -12.57 14.86
C SER A 428 -17.21 -11.43 15.68
N LEU A 429 -15.94 -11.55 16.09
CA LEU A 429 -15.24 -10.48 16.81
C LEU A 429 -15.09 -9.22 15.95
N VAL A 430 -14.60 -9.36 14.72
CA VAL A 430 -14.41 -8.24 13.81
C VAL A 430 -15.74 -7.59 13.51
N ASN A 431 -16.77 -8.37 13.12
CA ASN A 431 -18.06 -7.80 12.73
C ASN A 431 -18.79 -7.09 13.89
N ARG A 432 -18.52 -7.49 15.13
CA ARG A 432 -19.05 -6.81 16.33
C ARG A 432 -18.36 -5.47 16.59
N LEU A 433 -17.06 -5.35 16.33
CA LEU A 433 -16.25 -4.16 16.67
C LEU A 433 -16.10 -3.18 15.51
N LEU A 434 -16.15 -3.70 14.27
CA LEU A 434 -16.06 -2.97 13.02
C LEU A 434 -17.03 -3.64 12.02
N PRO A 435 -18.32 -3.21 12.03
CA PRO A 435 -19.35 -3.80 11.18
C PRO A 435 -18.98 -3.83 9.69
N ASP A 436 -19.49 -4.83 8.99
CA ASP A 436 -19.30 -5.10 7.55
C ASP A 436 -17.88 -5.50 7.13
N MET A 437 -16.86 -5.08 7.89
CA MET A 437 -15.46 -5.45 7.61
C MET A 437 -15.23 -6.97 7.77
N GLY A 438 -15.93 -7.62 8.69
CA GLY A 438 -15.87 -9.08 8.84
C GLY A 438 -16.27 -9.79 7.54
N GLN A 439 -17.33 -9.32 6.87
CA GLN A 439 -17.81 -9.88 5.61
C GLN A 439 -16.84 -9.65 4.46
N LEU A 440 -16.25 -8.45 4.36
CA LEU A 440 -15.29 -8.13 3.30
C LEU A 440 -13.99 -8.94 3.42
N LEU A 441 -13.51 -9.14 4.65
CA LEU A 441 -12.35 -10.00 4.90
C LEU A 441 -12.65 -11.47 4.61
N ASP A 442 -13.84 -11.94 5.01
CA ASP A 442 -14.28 -13.30 4.73
C ASP A 442 -14.39 -13.57 3.22
N GLU A 443 -15.03 -12.66 2.45
CA GLU A 443 -15.09 -12.74 0.98
C GLU A 443 -13.67 -12.87 0.40
N LYS A 444 -12.73 -12.05 0.86
CA LYS A 444 -11.34 -12.09 0.40
C LYS A 444 -10.65 -13.42 0.72
N PHE A 445 -10.83 -13.97 1.93
CA PHE A 445 -10.28 -15.28 2.31
C PHE A 445 -10.90 -16.42 1.51
N GLN A 446 -12.21 -16.39 1.27
CA GLN A 446 -12.91 -17.39 0.46
C GLN A 446 -12.49 -17.34 -1.00
N VAL A 447 -12.38 -16.14 -1.58
CA VAL A 447 -11.95 -15.98 -2.98
C VAL A 447 -10.54 -16.54 -3.16
N VAL A 448 -9.57 -16.19 -2.32
CA VAL A 448 -8.19 -16.69 -2.48
C VAL A 448 -8.07 -18.19 -2.19
N SER A 449 -8.83 -18.71 -1.21
CA SER A 449 -8.84 -20.14 -0.87
C SER A 449 -9.41 -20.99 -2.00
N ASN A 450 -10.39 -20.46 -2.74
CA ASN A 450 -11.05 -21.18 -3.83
C ASN A 450 -10.47 -20.86 -5.22
N LEU A 451 -9.61 -19.84 -5.34
CA LEU A 451 -9.08 -19.39 -6.64
C LEU A 451 -8.31 -20.51 -7.34
N THR A 452 -8.83 -20.93 -8.49
CA THR A 452 -8.18 -21.90 -9.37
C THR A 452 -8.60 -21.66 -10.82
N TYR A 453 -7.69 -21.91 -11.73
CA TYR A 453 -7.97 -21.95 -13.18
C TYR A 453 -7.97 -23.37 -13.71
N HIS A 454 -7.99 -24.36 -12.80
CA HIS A 454 -7.82 -25.79 -13.11
C HIS A 454 -6.61 -26.05 -14.02
N ARG A 455 -5.50 -25.37 -13.72
CA ARG A 455 -4.28 -25.39 -14.52
C ARG A 455 -3.05 -25.50 -13.64
N MET A 456 -2.06 -26.23 -14.12
CA MET A 456 -0.71 -26.32 -13.54
C MET A 456 0.30 -26.13 -14.66
N ALA A 457 1.04 -25.01 -14.64
CA ALA A 457 1.91 -24.60 -15.73
C ALA A 457 1.19 -24.65 -17.10
N MET A 458 1.58 -25.57 -17.99
CA MET A 458 0.98 -25.74 -19.32
C MET A 458 -0.16 -26.78 -19.36
N HIS A 459 -0.43 -27.48 -18.25
CA HIS A 459 -1.46 -28.52 -18.17
C HIS A 459 -2.81 -27.93 -17.75
N GLU A 460 -3.88 -28.38 -18.41
CA GLU A 460 -5.27 -28.00 -18.13
C GLU A 460 -6.06 -29.14 -17.50
N GLY A 461 -7.19 -28.82 -16.87
CA GLY A 461 -8.05 -29.80 -16.19
C GLY A 461 -7.45 -30.37 -14.90
N VAL A 462 -6.48 -29.68 -14.30
CA VAL A 462 -5.77 -30.15 -13.09
C VAL A 462 -6.47 -29.59 -11.85
N ASP A 463 -6.88 -30.46 -10.93
CA ASP A 463 -7.31 -30.02 -9.60
C ASP A 463 -6.09 -29.66 -8.74
N THR A 464 -5.97 -28.36 -8.42
CA THR A 464 -4.86 -27.81 -7.64
C THR A 464 -5.16 -27.66 -6.16
N HIS A 465 -6.33 -28.12 -5.68
CA HIS A 465 -6.75 -27.95 -4.28
C HIS A 465 -5.72 -28.46 -3.28
N THR A 466 -5.19 -29.67 -3.48
CA THR A 466 -4.19 -30.28 -2.59
C THR A 466 -2.94 -29.41 -2.45
N LEU A 467 -2.42 -28.88 -3.56
CA LEU A 467 -1.24 -28.00 -3.55
C LEU A 467 -1.54 -26.67 -2.85
N ARG A 468 -2.67 -26.03 -3.18
CA ARG A 468 -3.05 -24.74 -2.58
C ARG A 468 -3.29 -24.86 -1.07
N LYS A 469 -3.96 -25.94 -0.63
CA LYS A 469 -4.15 -26.25 0.79
C LYS A 469 -2.82 -26.50 1.50
N ALA A 470 -1.89 -27.20 0.86
CA ALA A 470 -0.54 -27.42 1.41
C ALA A 470 0.23 -26.10 1.59
N LEU A 471 0.20 -25.21 0.60
CA LEU A 471 0.82 -23.87 0.70
C LEU A 471 0.21 -23.04 1.83
N TRP A 472 -1.12 -23.03 1.95
CA TRP A 472 -1.83 -22.33 3.02
C TRP A 472 -1.42 -22.84 4.41
N ASN A 473 -1.45 -24.17 4.60
CA ASN A 473 -1.08 -24.82 5.85
C ASN A 473 0.41 -24.66 6.19
N TYR A 474 1.28 -24.64 5.17
CA TYR A 474 2.69 -24.41 5.35
C TYR A 474 2.97 -23.00 5.90
N ILE A 475 2.32 -21.97 5.33
CA ILE A 475 2.44 -20.60 5.84
C ILE A 475 1.92 -20.53 7.29
N HIS A 476 0.78 -21.14 7.60
CA HIS A 476 0.28 -21.24 8.97
C HIS A 476 1.29 -21.92 9.92
N CYS A 477 1.96 -22.98 9.46
CA CYS A 477 2.98 -23.69 10.22
C CYS A 477 4.19 -22.79 10.57
N LEU A 478 4.64 -21.95 9.63
CA LEU A 478 5.70 -20.96 9.88
C LEU A 478 5.38 -19.97 11.01
N TYR A 479 4.08 -19.74 11.27
CA TYR A 479 3.60 -18.88 12.35
C TYR A 479 3.09 -19.66 13.58
N GLY A 480 3.38 -20.96 13.66
CA GLY A 480 3.05 -21.79 14.82
C GLY A 480 1.59 -22.23 14.90
N ILE A 481 0.85 -22.17 13.79
CA ILE A 481 -0.56 -22.57 13.70
C ILE A 481 -0.64 -23.97 13.10
N ARG A 482 -1.13 -24.92 13.88
CA ARG A 482 -1.38 -26.28 13.40
C ARG A 482 -2.80 -26.40 12.87
N SER A 483 -2.92 -26.46 11.54
CA SER A 483 -4.15 -26.84 10.84
C SER A 483 -4.50 -28.30 11.08
N VAL A 484 -5.80 -28.61 10.94
CA VAL A 484 -6.35 -29.97 11.07
C VAL A 484 -6.00 -30.82 9.86
#